data_AF-A0A2G8LP94-F1
#
_entry.id   AF-A0A2G8LP94-F1
#
_cell.length_a   1.000
_cell.length_b   1.000
_cell.length_c   1.000
_cell.angle_alpha   90.00
_cell.angle_beta   90.00
_cell.angle_gamma   90.00
#
_symmetry.space_group_name_H-M   'P 1'
#
loop_
_entity.id
_entity.type
_entity.pdbx_description
1 polymer ?
#
loop_
_entity_poly.entity_id
_entity_poly.type
_entity_poly.pdbx_seq_one_letter_code
_entity_poly.pdbx_strand_id
1 'polypeptide(L)'
;MLPLLENGIPAKGDELYQAAMIAVRRNQVQCRTNRAHMLNCESKEDYLAKVHCIRQALRLLMSDTTMRDWFASMGMQLIADILSTAGYATEDFYVTFEKMMEYVKKPENLTSMNKNSGIERGSPASVISIVQNRWLSQSVKETGLGAAIWSVLAAKKQMLKNPRGFMGHCYDISKHVTPALAWGFMGTDEELKGLMNEFKDQVLLFTRSMFSREKCRYSTVAELADDIFALAREIFTTLNQRLSDCPR
;
A
#
# COMPACT_ATOMS: atom_id res chain seq x y z
N MET A 1 14.82 -11.90 -26.46
CA MET A 1 14.77 -11.04 -27.66
C MET A 1 13.39 -11.23 -28.28
N LEU A 2 12.41 -10.42 -27.90
CA LEU A 2 11.07 -10.46 -28.49
C LEU A 2 11.11 -9.78 -29.88
N PRO A 3 10.49 -10.35 -30.92
CA PRO A 3 10.53 -9.77 -32.25
C PRO A 3 9.68 -8.49 -32.28
N LEU A 4 10.33 -7.38 -32.61
CA LEU A 4 9.66 -6.14 -32.98
C LEU A 4 8.92 -6.41 -34.29
N LEU A 5 7.58 -6.40 -34.27
CA LEU A 5 6.80 -6.39 -35.50
C LEU A 5 7.01 -5.03 -36.19
N GLU A 6 7.48 -5.12 -37.43
CA GLU A 6 8.07 -4.08 -38.26
C GLU A 6 7.11 -2.97 -38.74
N ASN A 7 5.94 -2.79 -38.11
CA ASN A 7 4.90 -1.88 -38.64
C ASN A 7 4.20 -0.96 -37.63
N GLY A 8 4.72 -0.80 -36.40
CA GLY A 8 4.12 0.14 -35.42
C GLY A 8 2.66 -0.17 -35.02
N ILE A 9 2.12 -1.30 -35.47
CA ILE A 9 0.80 -1.81 -35.10
C ILE A 9 0.98 -2.64 -33.82
N PRO A 10 0.26 -2.34 -32.72
CA PRO A 10 0.31 -3.13 -31.50
C PRO A 10 0.07 -4.61 -31.78
N ALA A 11 0.80 -5.50 -31.10
CA ALA A 11 0.37 -6.89 -30.99
C ALA A 11 -1.06 -6.89 -30.42
N LYS A 12 -1.99 -7.57 -31.10
CA LYS A 12 -3.40 -7.62 -30.73
C LYS A 12 -3.53 -8.07 -29.27
N GLY A 13 -4.15 -7.26 -28.41
CA GLY A 13 -4.28 -7.54 -26.97
C GLY A 13 -3.34 -6.77 -26.04
N ASP A 14 -2.45 -5.92 -26.57
CA ASP A 14 -1.48 -5.12 -25.80
C ASP A 14 -1.64 -3.60 -26.04
N GLU A 15 -2.79 -3.15 -26.56
CA GLU A 15 -2.96 -1.77 -27.05
C GLU A 15 -2.70 -0.71 -25.96
N LEU A 16 -3.24 -0.92 -24.74
CA LEU A 16 -2.99 -0.03 -23.60
C LEU A 16 -1.51 -0.01 -23.22
N TYR A 17 -0.83 -1.16 -23.20
CA TYR A 17 0.61 -1.23 -22.93
C TYR A 17 1.42 -0.47 -23.99
N GLN A 18 1.13 -0.67 -25.28
CA GLN A 18 1.85 0.00 -26.36
C GLN A 18 1.66 1.53 -26.31
N ALA A 19 0.44 2.00 -26.03
CA ALA A 19 0.17 3.41 -25.80
C ALA A 19 0.99 3.96 -24.62
N ALA A 20 1.08 3.21 -23.52
CA ALA A 20 1.90 3.58 -22.37
C ALA A 20 3.40 3.63 -22.71
N MET A 21 3.92 2.69 -23.50
CA MET A 21 5.31 2.71 -23.96
C MET A 21 5.62 3.96 -24.79
N ILE A 22 4.69 4.41 -25.64
CA ILE A 22 4.83 5.68 -26.37
C ILE A 22 4.91 6.87 -25.39
N ALA A 23 4.04 6.91 -24.38
CA ALA A 23 4.07 7.96 -23.35
C ALA A 23 5.39 7.96 -22.56
N VAL A 24 5.94 6.78 -22.24
CA VAL A 24 7.25 6.64 -21.57
C VAL A 24 8.38 7.19 -22.45
N ARG A 25 8.42 6.83 -23.74
CA ARG A 25 9.42 7.36 -24.69
C ARG A 25 9.34 8.88 -24.84
N ARG A 26 8.15 9.46 -24.69
CA ARG A 26 7.91 10.91 -24.67
C ARG A 26 8.23 11.58 -23.33
N ASN A 27 8.78 10.86 -22.36
CA ASN A 27 9.05 11.33 -20.99
C ASN A 27 7.80 11.87 -20.26
N GLN A 28 6.62 11.39 -20.61
CA GLN A 28 5.34 11.83 -20.01
C GLN A 28 4.97 11.03 -18.75
N VAL A 29 5.73 9.98 -18.43
CA VAL A 29 5.49 9.13 -17.27
C VAL A 29 6.61 9.29 -16.26
N GLN A 30 6.27 9.83 -15.08
CA GLN A 30 7.22 9.94 -13.98
C GLN A 30 6.97 8.89 -12.89
N CYS A 31 8.06 8.44 -12.30
CA CYS A 31 8.09 7.69 -11.05
C CYS A 31 9.13 8.32 -10.11
N ARG A 32 8.87 8.26 -8.80
CA ARG A 32 9.81 8.75 -7.78
C ARG A 32 10.92 7.76 -7.46
N THR A 33 10.63 6.47 -7.62
CA THR A 33 11.53 5.39 -7.24
C THR A 33 11.35 4.28 -8.25
N ASN A 34 12.46 3.80 -8.81
CA ASN A 34 12.44 2.64 -9.69
C ASN A 34 12.32 1.37 -8.83
N ARG A 35 11.30 0.55 -9.10
CA ARG A 35 11.08 -0.75 -8.45
C ARG A 35 11.02 -1.92 -9.45
N ALA A 36 11.53 -1.73 -10.66
CA ALA A 36 11.48 -2.71 -11.74
C ALA A 36 11.93 -4.11 -11.29
N HIS A 37 13.10 -4.22 -10.64
CA HIS A 37 13.61 -5.50 -10.14
C HIS A 37 12.69 -6.17 -9.11
N MET A 38 12.16 -5.41 -8.14
CA MET A 38 11.27 -5.94 -7.10
C MET A 38 9.95 -6.49 -7.68
N LEU A 39 9.49 -5.87 -8.77
CA LEU A 39 8.23 -6.15 -9.44
C LEU A 39 8.41 -7.03 -10.69
N ASN A 40 9.59 -7.63 -10.86
CA ASN A 40 9.92 -8.52 -11.97
C ASN A 40 9.63 -7.91 -13.35
N CYS A 41 9.84 -6.60 -13.51
CA CYS A 41 9.74 -5.92 -14.79
C CYS A 41 11.04 -6.10 -15.58
N GLU A 42 10.93 -6.21 -16.90
CA GLU A 42 12.08 -6.49 -17.79
C GLU A 42 13.07 -5.32 -17.84
N SER A 43 12.56 -4.10 -17.69
CA SER A 43 13.35 -2.87 -17.74
C SER A 43 12.67 -1.75 -16.95
N LYS A 44 13.36 -0.60 -16.86
CA LYS A 44 12.78 0.61 -16.27
C LYS A 44 11.62 1.13 -17.11
N GLU A 45 11.72 1.02 -18.43
CA GLU A 45 10.70 1.43 -19.39
C GLU A 45 9.45 0.55 -19.26
N ASP A 46 9.62 -0.77 -19.15
CA ASP A 46 8.53 -1.72 -18.90
C ASP A 46 7.82 -1.39 -17.58
N TYR A 47 8.59 -1.16 -16.52
CA TYR A 47 8.06 -0.74 -15.22
C TYR A 47 7.24 0.56 -15.33
N LEU A 48 7.76 1.57 -16.01
CA LEU A 48 7.07 2.85 -16.18
C LEU A 48 5.78 2.70 -16.99
N ALA A 49 5.79 1.90 -18.05
CA ALA A 49 4.61 1.65 -18.87
C ALA A 49 3.53 0.94 -18.06
N LYS A 50 3.87 -0.14 -17.35
CA LYS A 50 2.93 -0.86 -16.47
C LYS A 50 2.38 0.04 -15.36
N VAL A 51 3.23 0.85 -14.73
CA VAL A 51 2.78 1.86 -13.76
C VAL A 51 1.77 2.83 -14.38
N HIS A 52 1.99 3.27 -15.62
CA HIS A 52 1.08 4.17 -16.31
C HIS A 52 -0.29 3.52 -16.58
N CYS A 53 -0.31 2.27 -17.04
CA CYS A 53 -1.53 1.50 -17.26
C CYS A 53 -2.29 1.26 -15.94
N ILE A 54 -1.59 0.76 -14.91
CA ILE A 54 -2.16 0.48 -13.59
C ILE A 54 -2.76 1.75 -12.97
N ARG A 55 -2.10 2.90 -13.10
CA ARG A 55 -2.65 4.18 -12.62
C ARG A 55 -3.96 4.55 -13.32
N GLN A 56 -4.11 4.24 -14.60
CA GLN A 56 -5.38 4.48 -15.31
C GLN A 56 -6.47 3.52 -14.84
N ALA A 57 -6.15 2.23 -14.71
CA ALA A 57 -7.08 1.22 -14.23
C ALA A 57 -7.55 1.50 -12.79
N LEU A 58 -6.64 1.84 -11.87
CA LEU A 58 -6.98 2.23 -10.51
C LEU A 58 -7.80 3.52 -10.45
N ARG A 59 -7.59 4.47 -11.35
CA ARG A 59 -8.47 5.66 -11.43
C ARG A 59 -9.88 5.29 -11.86
N LEU A 60 -10.02 4.35 -12.79
CA LEU A 60 -11.33 3.84 -13.22
C LEU A 60 -12.04 3.15 -12.04
N LEU A 61 -11.36 2.22 -11.35
CA LEU A 61 -11.90 1.56 -10.15
C LEU A 61 -12.31 2.57 -9.09
N MET A 62 -11.43 3.54 -8.79
CA MET A 62 -11.69 4.54 -7.76
C MET A 62 -12.67 5.64 -8.20
N SER A 63 -13.17 5.62 -9.45
CA SER A 63 -14.25 6.50 -9.88
C SER A 63 -15.63 5.96 -9.49
N ASP A 64 -15.75 4.64 -9.32
CA ASP A 64 -16.96 3.96 -8.87
C ASP A 64 -17.04 4.00 -7.33
N THR A 65 -18.18 4.45 -6.79
CA THR A 65 -18.41 4.54 -5.34
C THR A 65 -18.45 3.17 -4.68
N THR A 66 -19.08 2.18 -5.30
CA THR A 66 -19.15 0.80 -4.79
C THR A 66 -17.76 0.20 -4.67
N MET A 67 -16.93 0.37 -5.71
CA MET A 67 -15.55 -0.13 -5.70
C MET A 67 -14.70 0.58 -4.65
N ARG A 68 -14.81 1.91 -4.54
CA ARG A 68 -14.13 2.67 -3.49
C ARG A 68 -14.49 2.20 -2.09
N ASP A 69 -15.78 2.06 -1.81
CA ASP A 69 -16.26 1.64 -0.50
C ASP A 69 -15.83 0.20 -0.19
N TRP A 70 -15.82 -0.68 -1.20
CA TRP A 70 -15.28 -2.04 -1.06
C TRP A 70 -13.79 -2.04 -0.71
N PHE A 71 -12.94 -1.30 -1.45
CA PHE A 71 -11.50 -1.22 -1.15
C PHE A 71 -11.22 -0.62 0.22
N ALA A 72 -11.97 0.42 0.62
CA ALA A 72 -11.87 1.01 1.95
C ALA A 72 -12.23 0.00 3.04
N SER A 73 -13.32 -0.73 2.87
CA SER A 73 -13.79 -1.74 3.82
C SER A 73 -12.81 -2.91 3.94
N MET A 74 -12.31 -3.41 2.79
CA MET A 74 -11.29 -4.45 2.73
C MET A 74 -10.02 -4.04 3.49
N GLY A 75 -9.49 -2.84 3.21
CA GLY A 75 -8.28 -2.33 3.87
C GLY A 75 -8.48 -2.12 5.38
N MET A 76 -9.63 -1.58 5.79
CA MET A 76 -9.98 -1.39 7.19
C MET A 76 -10.05 -2.73 7.94
N GLN A 77 -10.74 -3.72 7.36
CA GLN A 77 -10.90 -5.04 7.95
C GLN A 77 -9.54 -5.73 8.14
N LEU A 78 -8.72 -5.79 7.08
CA LEU A 78 -7.39 -6.40 7.16
C LEU A 78 -6.52 -5.76 8.24
N ILE A 79 -6.54 -4.43 8.34
CA ILE A 79 -5.77 -3.73 9.38
C ILE A 79 -6.33 -4.02 10.77
N ALA A 80 -7.65 -3.98 10.94
CA ALA A 80 -8.28 -4.25 12.23
C ALA A 80 -8.02 -5.68 12.70
N ASP A 81 -8.06 -6.67 11.80
CA ASP A 81 -7.76 -8.06 12.12
C ASP A 81 -6.29 -8.21 12.52
N ILE A 82 -5.35 -7.58 11.80
CA ILE A 82 -3.94 -7.55 12.20
C ILE A 82 -3.74 -6.94 13.58
N LEU A 83 -4.42 -5.82 13.87
CA LEU A 83 -4.36 -5.17 15.18
C LEU A 83 -4.89 -6.10 16.27
N SER A 84 -6.06 -6.70 16.06
CA SER A 84 -6.68 -7.61 17.03
C SER A 84 -5.82 -8.84 17.27
N THR A 85 -5.24 -9.44 16.22
CA THR A 85 -4.32 -10.59 16.35
C THR A 85 -3.03 -10.21 17.06
N ALA A 86 -2.56 -8.98 16.93
CA ALA A 86 -1.41 -8.46 17.68
C ALA A 86 -1.77 -8.04 19.13
N GLY A 87 -3.02 -8.18 19.57
CA GLY A 87 -3.47 -7.79 20.92
C GLY A 87 -3.77 -6.29 21.08
N TYR A 88 -3.92 -5.53 19.99
CA TYR A 88 -4.22 -4.10 20.02
C TYR A 88 -5.73 -3.84 19.96
N ALA A 89 -6.20 -2.88 20.75
CA ALA A 89 -7.58 -2.38 20.68
C ALA A 89 -7.86 -1.72 19.32
N THR A 90 -9.09 -1.86 18.82
CA THR A 90 -9.46 -1.42 17.45
C THR A 90 -10.51 -0.32 17.41
N GLU A 91 -11.16 -0.02 18.54
CA GLU A 91 -12.27 0.92 18.65
C GLU A 91 -11.85 2.32 18.17
N ASP A 92 -10.74 2.83 18.69
CA ASP A 92 -10.20 4.13 18.29
C ASP A 92 -9.63 4.13 16.86
N PHE A 93 -9.17 2.97 16.38
CA PHE A 93 -8.73 2.82 15.00
C PHE A 93 -9.89 3.00 14.03
N TYR A 94 -11.05 2.37 14.28
CA TYR A 94 -12.24 2.52 13.42
C TYR A 94 -12.69 3.97 13.33
N VAL A 95 -12.80 4.66 14.48
CA VAL A 95 -13.18 6.09 14.52
C VAL A 95 -12.19 6.95 13.74
N THR A 96 -10.89 6.65 13.85
CA THR A 96 -9.83 7.40 13.16
C THR A 96 -9.82 7.11 11.65
N PHE A 97 -10.08 5.88 11.25
CA PHE A 97 -10.19 5.47 9.85
C PHE A 97 -11.39 6.13 9.17
N GLU A 98 -12.56 6.14 9.81
CA GLU A 98 -13.77 6.77 9.31
C GLU A 98 -13.56 8.27 9.02
N LYS A 99 -12.91 8.99 9.95
CA LYS A 99 -12.53 10.40 9.75
C LYS A 99 -11.66 10.61 8.51
N MET A 100 -10.74 9.69 8.21
CA MET A 100 -9.94 9.76 6.98
C MET A 100 -10.82 9.51 5.75
N MET A 101 -11.74 8.55 5.80
CA MET A 101 -12.64 8.27 4.68
C MET A 101 -13.57 9.45 4.40
N GLU A 102 -14.12 10.09 5.44
CA GLU A 102 -14.93 11.30 5.29
C GLU A 102 -14.13 12.45 4.67
N TYR A 103 -12.85 12.60 5.04
CA TYR A 103 -11.95 13.57 4.43
C TYR A 103 -11.73 13.28 2.93
N VAL A 104 -11.46 12.03 2.57
CA VAL A 104 -11.16 11.61 1.18
C VAL A 104 -12.39 11.68 0.27
N LYS A 105 -13.60 11.48 0.80
CA LYS A 105 -14.86 11.58 0.03
C LYS A 105 -15.16 12.99 -0.49
N LYS A 106 -14.59 14.04 0.12
CA LYS A 106 -14.81 15.45 -0.25
C LYS A 106 -14.00 15.84 -1.50
N PRO A 107 -14.63 16.17 -2.64
CA PRO A 107 -13.95 16.47 -3.92
C PRO A 107 -12.82 17.49 -3.83
N GLU A 108 -13.01 18.53 -3.03
CA GLU A 108 -12.07 19.61 -2.77
C GLU A 108 -10.74 19.10 -2.20
N ASN A 109 -10.79 18.03 -1.39
CA ASN A 109 -9.61 17.46 -0.74
C ASN A 109 -8.76 16.60 -1.67
N LEU A 110 -9.35 16.01 -2.72
CA LEU A 110 -8.61 15.19 -3.70
C LEU A 110 -7.55 16.01 -4.45
N THR A 111 -7.80 17.30 -4.69
CA THR A 111 -6.82 18.18 -5.36
C THR A 111 -5.56 18.44 -4.52
N SER A 112 -5.69 18.41 -3.19
CA SER A 112 -4.58 18.60 -2.25
C SER A 112 -3.69 17.35 -2.13
N MET A 113 -4.23 16.16 -2.39
CA MET A 113 -3.51 14.88 -2.30
C MET A 113 -2.46 14.71 -3.42
N ASN A 114 -2.75 15.22 -4.62
CA ASN A 114 -1.85 15.10 -5.78
C ASN A 114 -0.59 15.99 -5.67
N LYS A 115 -0.60 17.03 -4.83
CA LYS A 115 0.51 17.98 -4.66
C LYS A 115 1.49 17.60 -3.54
N ASN A 116 1.07 16.82 -2.55
CA ASN A 116 1.86 16.53 -1.33
C ASN A 116 2.80 15.34 -1.42
N SER A 117 3.12 14.92 -2.64
CA SER A 117 3.91 13.73 -2.82
C SER A 117 5.38 13.97 -2.35
N GLY A 118 5.87 15.19 -2.15
CA GLY A 118 7.25 15.51 -1.75
C GLY A 118 7.65 15.38 -0.28
N ILE A 119 7.24 14.35 0.49
CA ILE A 119 7.68 14.19 1.90
C ILE A 119 8.72 13.07 2.05
N GLU A 120 9.89 13.43 2.59
CA GLU A 120 11.03 12.58 2.93
C GLU A 120 10.63 11.36 3.78
N ARG A 121 11.05 10.18 3.32
CA ARG A 121 10.88 8.91 4.03
C ARG A 121 12.16 8.58 4.80
N GLY A 122 12.25 9.03 6.04
CA GLY A 122 13.23 8.55 7.00
C GLY A 122 12.55 8.31 8.36
N SER A 123 12.64 7.09 8.88
CA SER A 123 12.38 6.82 10.30
C SER A 123 13.58 7.33 11.11
N PRO A 124 13.41 8.09 12.20
CA PRO A 124 14.52 8.49 13.06
C PRO A 124 15.23 7.28 13.65
N ALA A 125 16.56 7.35 13.79
CA ALA A 125 17.42 6.29 14.31
C ALA A 125 17.01 5.76 15.70
N SER A 126 16.25 6.56 16.47
CA SER A 126 15.73 6.21 17.80
C SER A 126 14.69 5.08 17.81
N VAL A 127 13.96 4.86 16.71
CA VAL A 127 13.00 3.74 16.60
C VAL A 127 13.74 2.40 16.44
N ILE A 128 14.89 2.40 15.76
CA ILE A 128 15.70 1.19 15.53
C ILE A 128 16.45 0.78 16.81
N SER A 129 16.94 1.75 17.59
CA SER A 129 17.73 1.48 18.81
C SER A 129 16.93 0.90 19.98
N ILE A 130 15.62 1.14 20.03
CA ILE A 130 14.74 0.63 21.10
C ILE A 130 14.37 -0.84 20.85
N VAL A 131 14.15 -1.20 19.58
CA VAL A 131 13.77 -2.56 19.19
C VAL A 131 14.91 -3.56 19.37
N GLN A 132 16.16 -3.12 19.25
CA GLN A 132 17.34 -3.99 19.36
C GLN A 132 17.85 -4.20 20.80
N ASN A 133 17.21 -3.61 21.82
CA ASN A 133 17.77 -3.57 23.17
C ASN A 133 17.37 -4.79 24.03
N ARG A 134 18.31 -5.73 24.20
CA ARG A 134 18.08 -7.08 24.77
C ARG A 134 17.66 -7.11 26.25
N TRP A 135 17.84 -6.02 27.00
CA TRP A 135 17.70 -5.97 28.46
C TRP A 135 16.33 -5.53 28.99
N LEU A 136 15.38 -5.18 28.11
CA LEU A 136 14.03 -4.72 28.51
C LEU A 136 13.00 -5.88 28.49
N SER A 137 12.04 -5.87 29.42
CA SER A 137 10.92 -6.82 29.41
C SER A 137 10.00 -6.59 28.21
N GLN A 138 9.23 -7.61 27.81
CA GLN A 138 8.43 -7.59 26.59
C GLN A 138 7.40 -6.44 26.56
N SER A 139 6.69 -6.19 27.67
CA SER A 139 5.74 -5.07 27.75
C SER A 139 6.43 -3.69 27.82
N VAL A 140 7.66 -3.60 28.36
CA VAL A 140 8.43 -2.35 28.39
C VAL A 140 9.02 -2.04 27.01
N LYS A 141 9.40 -3.06 26.24
CA LYS A 141 9.80 -2.91 24.83
C LYS A 141 8.64 -2.46 23.97
N GLU A 142 7.47 -3.06 24.13
CA GLU A 142 6.26 -2.72 23.38
C GLU A 142 5.76 -1.31 23.74
N THR A 143 5.64 -1.00 25.03
CA THR A 143 5.23 0.33 25.51
C THR A 143 6.25 1.41 25.11
N GLY A 144 7.56 1.10 25.20
CA GLY A 144 8.64 2.00 24.79
C GLY A 144 8.69 2.23 23.27
N LEU A 145 8.47 1.18 22.48
CA LEU A 145 8.38 1.25 21.02
C LEU A 145 7.17 2.07 20.57
N GLY A 146 6.00 1.81 21.17
CA GLY A 146 4.78 2.57 20.93
C GLY A 146 4.97 4.06 21.25
N ALA A 147 5.55 4.39 22.40
CA ALA A 147 5.82 5.78 22.81
C ALA A 147 6.80 6.49 21.87
N ALA A 148 7.85 5.79 21.41
CA ALA A 148 8.81 6.35 20.47
C ALA A 148 8.19 6.61 19.09
N ILE A 149 7.44 5.65 18.56
CA ILE A 149 6.70 5.80 17.29
C ILE A 149 5.71 6.95 17.40
N TRP A 150 4.94 7.00 18.49
CA TRP A 150 3.96 8.06 18.72
C TRP A 150 4.62 9.44 18.74
N SER A 151 5.74 9.59 19.46
CA SER A 151 6.48 10.86 19.56
C SER A 151 6.95 11.36 18.19
N VAL A 152 7.49 10.46 17.37
CA VAL A 152 7.92 10.79 16.00
C VAL A 152 6.74 11.20 15.13
N LEU A 153 5.63 10.46 15.16
CA LEU A 153 4.46 10.75 14.34
C LEU A 153 3.77 12.05 14.78
N ALA A 154 3.68 12.30 16.09
CA ALA A 154 3.15 13.54 16.64
C ALA A 154 3.99 14.75 16.22
N ALA A 155 5.33 14.68 16.36
CA ALA A 155 6.23 15.74 15.93
C ALA A 155 6.12 16.00 14.42
N LYS A 156 6.13 14.95 13.58
CA LYS A 156 5.97 15.08 12.13
C LYS A 156 4.63 15.70 11.74
N LYS A 157 3.54 15.34 12.44
CA LYS A 157 2.23 15.92 12.20
C LYS A 157 2.18 17.42 12.54
N GLN A 158 2.85 17.84 13.62
CA GLN A 158 2.95 19.26 13.99
C GLN A 158 3.71 20.10 12.96
N MET A 159 4.66 19.50 12.24
CA MET A 159 5.43 20.18 11.18
C MET A 159 4.66 20.32 9.86
N LEU A 160 3.46 19.72 9.74
CA LEU A 160 2.66 19.85 8.53
C LEU A 160 2.09 21.26 8.40
N LYS A 161 2.18 21.83 7.19
CA LYS A 161 1.48 23.08 6.85
C LYS A 161 -0.03 22.99 7.09
N ASN A 162 -0.61 21.81 6.89
CA ASN A 162 -2.01 21.53 7.21
C ASN A 162 -2.12 20.22 8.01
N PRO A 163 -2.13 20.28 9.36
CA PRO A 163 -2.26 19.10 10.23
C PRO A 163 -3.64 18.43 10.17
N ARG A 164 -4.65 19.07 9.60
CA ARG A 164 -5.98 18.50 9.32
C ARG A 164 -6.13 18.05 7.86
N GLY A 165 -5.07 18.14 7.07
CA GLY A 165 -5.04 17.65 5.70
C GLY A 165 -4.81 16.14 5.63
N PHE A 166 -4.77 15.61 4.41
CA PHE A 166 -4.58 14.17 4.14
C PHE A 166 -3.44 13.53 4.95
N MET A 167 -2.25 14.16 4.96
CA MET A 167 -1.09 13.63 5.70
C MET A 167 -1.29 13.64 7.22
N GLY A 168 -2.08 14.58 7.75
CA GLY A 168 -2.45 14.61 9.16
C GLY A 168 -3.30 13.40 9.56
N HIS A 169 -4.28 13.06 8.73
CA HIS A 169 -5.10 11.85 8.89
C HIS A 169 -4.27 10.58 8.73
N CYS A 170 -3.34 10.52 7.77
CA CYS A 170 -2.41 9.40 7.64
C CYS A 170 -1.56 9.19 8.90
N TYR A 171 -1.07 10.27 9.52
CA TYR A 171 -0.32 10.16 10.77
C TYR A 171 -1.18 9.72 11.94
N ASP A 172 -2.45 10.11 12.00
CA ASP A 172 -3.37 9.63 13.04
C ASP A 172 -3.61 8.12 12.92
N ILE A 173 -3.93 7.61 11.72
CA ILE A 173 -4.05 6.16 11.50
C ILE A 173 -2.72 5.46 11.83
N SER A 174 -1.59 6.03 11.41
CA SER A 174 -0.28 5.44 11.64
C SER A 174 0.04 5.26 13.13
N LYS A 175 -0.51 6.09 14.03
CA LYS A 175 -0.32 5.91 15.48
C LYS A 175 -0.98 4.64 16.01
N HIS A 176 -2.07 4.19 15.40
CA HIS A 176 -2.72 2.93 15.76
C HIS A 176 -1.99 1.74 15.12
N VAL A 177 -1.64 1.85 13.84
CA VAL A 177 -1.18 0.70 13.04
C VAL A 177 0.31 0.43 13.18
N THR A 178 1.14 1.48 13.24
CA THR A 178 2.61 1.31 13.18
C THR A 178 3.19 0.58 14.38
N PRO A 179 2.74 0.79 15.63
CA PRO A 179 3.22 0.01 16.78
C PRO A 179 3.00 -1.49 16.61
N ALA A 180 1.78 -1.91 16.25
CA ALA A 180 1.46 -3.32 16.02
C ALA A 180 2.28 -3.93 14.89
N LEU A 181 2.46 -3.21 13.76
CA LEU A 181 3.32 -3.70 12.68
C LEU A 181 4.78 -3.79 13.10
N ALA A 182 5.32 -2.78 13.79
CA ALA A 182 6.70 -2.80 14.24
C ALA A 182 6.93 -3.94 15.25
N TRP A 183 5.97 -4.17 16.14
CA TRP A 183 5.98 -5.30 17.06
C TRP A 183 5.90 -6.63 16.33
N GLY A 184 4.98 -6.78 15.38
CA GLY A 184 4.86 -8.03 14.63
C GLY A 184 6.08 -8.34 13.76
N PHE A 185 6.70 -7.34 13.12
CA PHE A 185 7.90 -7.61 12.31
C PHE A 185 9.18 -7.79 13.12
N MET A 186 9.33 -7.08 14.24
CA MET A 186 10.61 -6.94 14.93
C MET A 186 10.60 -7.39 16.40
N GLY A 187 9.43 -7.73 16.94
CA GLY A 187 9.25 -8.24 18.28
C GLY A 187 9.78 -9.67 18.42
N THR A 188 9.55 -10.23 19.60
CA THR A 188 10.01 -11.57 19.99
C THR A 188 8.94 -12.65 19.86
N ASP A 189 7.73 -12.27 19.46
CA ASP A 189 6.64 -13.20 19.19
C ASP A 189 6.83 -13.80 17.79
N GLU A 190 7.28 -15.05 17.73
CA GLU A 190 7.58 -15.73 16.46
C GLU A 190 6.32 -16.11 15.68
N GLU A 191 5.17 -16.28 16.34
CA GLU A 191 3.91 -16.63 15.69
C GLU A 191 3.33 -15.41 14.97
N LEU A 192 3.25 -14.28 15.69
CA LEU A 192 2.85 -12.99 15.12
C LEU A 192 3.81 -12.54 14.00
N LYS A 193 5.11 -12.80 14.16
CA LYS A 193 6.11 -12.49 13.14
C LYS A 193 5.99 -13.36 11.91
N GLY A 194 5.67 -14.65 12.08
CA GLY A 194 5.31 -15.53 10.97
C GLY A 194 4.13 -14.97 10.17
N LEU A 195 3.05 -14.60 10.88
CA LEU A 195 1.87 -13.99 10.27
C LEU A 195 2.17 -12.68 9.55
N MET A 196 2.98 -11.79 10.14
CA MET A 196 3.36 -10.52 9.49
C MET A 196 4.20 -10.71 8.23
N ASN A 197 5.10 -11.71 8.23
CA ASN A 197 5.87 -12.05 7.04
C ASN A 197 4.98 -12.63 5.94
N GLU A 198 4.03 -13.50 6.27
CA GLU A 198 3.05 -14.01 5.31
C GLU A 198 2.20 -12.87 4.73
N PHE A 199 1.69 -11.96 5.58
CA PHE A 199 0.96 -10.78 5.12
C PHE A 199 1.79 -9.94 4.14
N LYS A 200 3.06 -9.69 4.48
CA LYS A 200 4.00 -8.97 3.60
C LYS A 200 4.19 -9.70 2.27
N ASP A 201 4.33 -11.01 2.28
CA ASP A 201 4.54 -11.82 1.09
C ASP A 201 3.30 -11.83 0.19
N GLN A 202 2.10 -11.90 0.77
CA GLN A 202 0.84 -11.76 0.03
C GLN A 202 0.68 -10.37 -0.60
N VAL A 203 1.02 -9.29 0.11
CA VAL A 203 1.00 -7.93 -0.44
C VAL A 203 2.04 -7.77 -1.56
N LEU A 204 3.22 -8.36 -1.41
CA LEU A 204 4.25 -8.35 -2.45
C LEU A 204 3.80 -9.17 -3.67
N LEU A 205 3.17 -10.33 -3.45
CA LEU A 205 2.59 -11.16 -4.50
C LEU A 205 1.50 -10.42 -5.24
N PHE A 206 0.55 -9.78 -4.56
CA PHE A 206 -0.45 -8.91 -5.17
C PHE A 206 0.19 -7.88 -6.09
N THR A 207 1.18 -7.16 -5.55
CA THR A 207 1.85 -6.10 -6.30
C THR A 207 2.58 -6.66 -7.52
N ARG A 208 3.21 -7.83 -7.43
CA ARG A 208 3.84 -8.49 -8.57
C ARG A 208 2.83 -8.98 -9.60
N SER A 209 1.72 -9.57 -9.15
CA SER A 209 0.64 -10.07 -10.01
C SER A 209 0.04 -8.96 -10.85
N MET A 210 -0.16 -7.76 -10.29
CA MET A 210 -0.62 -6.60 -11.07
C MET A 210 0.32 -6.24 -12.24
N PHE A 211 1.63 -6.53 -12.12
CA PHE A 211 2.64 -6.25 -13.15
C PHE A 211 2.91 -7.44 -14.08
N SER A 212 2.27 -8.58 -13.84
CA SER A 212 2.41 -9.78 -14.66
C SER A 212 1.44 -9.75 -15.84
N ARG A 213 1.96 -9.99 -17.04
CA ARG A 213 1.15 -10.15 -18.25
C ARG A 213 0.39 -11.48 -18.28
N GLU A 214 0.80 -12.44 -17.45
CA GLU A 214 0.09 -13.71 -17.31
C GLU A 214 -1.18 -13.57 -16.46
N LYS A 215 -1.20 -12.59 -15.55
CA LYS A 215 -2.29 -12.35 -14.59
C LYS A 215 -3.17 -11.16 -14.94
N CYS A 216 -2.67 -10.22 -15.73
CA CYS A 216 -3.39 -9.01 -16.10
C CYS A 216 -3.31 -8.74 -17.59
N ARG A 217 -4.46 -8.40 -18.17
CA ARG A 217 -4.61 -7.99 -19.57
C ARG A 217 -4.33 -6.51 -19.71
N TYR A 218 -3.35 -6.19 -20.54
CA TYR A 218 -2.97 -4.81 -20.85
C TYR A 218 -3.48 -4.35 -22.23
N SER A 219 -4.63 -4.87 -22.65
CA SER A 219 -5.33 -4.45 -23.87
C SER A 219 -6.13 -3.16 -23.65
N THR A 220 -6.97 -3.12 -22.62
CA THR A 220 -7.82 -1.95 -22.30
C THR A 220 -7.77 -1.59 -20.83
N VAL A 221 -8.15 -0.34 -20.50
CA VAL A 221 -8.19 0.13 -19.10
C VAL A 221 -9.24 -0.63 -18.29
N ALA A 222 -10.37 -0.98 -18.90
CA ALA A 222 -11.46 -1.71 -18.25
C ALA A 222 -11.04 -3.14 -17.89
N GLU A 223 -10.47 -3.89 -18.83
CA GLU A 223 -10.00 -5.25 -18.55
C GLU A 223 -8.91 -5.28 -17.48
N LEU A 224 -7.95 -4.35 -17.53
CA LEU A 224 -6.92 -4.25 -16.50
C LEU A 224 -7.52 -3.91 -15.13
N ALA A 225 -8.56 -3.07 -15.08
CA ALA A 225 -9.27 -2.76 -13.84
C ALA A 225 -9.98 -3.99 -13.26
N ASP A 226 -10.68 -4.75 -14.10
CA ASP A 226 -11.35 -6.00 -13.70
C ASP A 226 -10.34 -7.02 -13.16
N ASP A 227 -9.19 -7.20 -13.84
CA ASP A 227 -8.14 -8.12 -13.42
C ASP A 227 -7.51 -7.69 -12.09
N ILE A 228 -7.23 -6.39 -11.89
CA ILE A 228 -6.72 -5.85 -10.62
C ILE A 228 -7.73 -6.08 -9.49
N PHE A 229 -9.02 -5.89 -9.76
CA PHE A 229 -10.07 -6.12 -8.76
C PHE A 229 -10.19 -7.60 -8.40
N ALA A 230 -10.12 -8.49 -9.38
CA ALA A 230 -10.11 -9.93 -9.15
C ALA A 230 -8.92 -10.36 -8.27
N LEU A 231 -7.72 -9.85 -8.56
CA LEU A 231 -6.54 -10.06 -7.72
C LEU A 231 -6.74 -9.53 -6.29
N ALA A 232 -7.31 -8.33 -6.12
CA ALA A 232 -7.58 -7.78 -4.79
C ALA A 232 -8.51 -8.68 -3.97
N ARG A 233 -9.55 -9.24 -4.60
CA ARG A 233 -10.48 -10.18 -3.96
C ARG A 233 -9.80 -11.50 -3.56
N GLU A 234 -8.92 -12.00 -4.41
CA GLU A 234 -8.13 -13.22 -4.15
C GLU A 234 -7.24 -13.03 -2.91
N ILE A 235 -6.44 -11.97 -2.87
CA ILE A 235 -5.58 -11.68 -1.71
C ILE A 235 -6.39 -11.44 -0.44
N PHE A 236 -7.52 -10.72 -0.53
CA PHE A 236 -8.37 -10.52 0.64
C PHE A 236 -8.88 -11.85 1.20
N THR A 237 -9.34 -12.76 0.33
CA THR A 237 -9.82 -14.08 0.74
C THR A 237 -8.71 -14.87 1.42
N THR A 238 -7.53 -14.92 0.82
CA THR A 238 -6.36 -15.61 1.37
C THR A 238 -5.97 -15.06 2.74
N LEU A 239 -5.88 -13.73 2.87
CA LEU A 239 -5.49 -13.08 4.11
C LEU A 239 -6.52 -13.26 5.22
N ASN A 240 -7.82 -13.12 4.91
CA ASN A 240 -8.88 -13.33 5.90
C ASN A 240 -8.89 -14.75 6.44
N GLN A 241 -8.69 -15.75 5.57
CA GLN A 241 -8.61 -17.14 6.01
C GLN A 241 -7.44 -17.34 6.99
N ARG A 242 -6.26 -16.82 6.64
CA ARG A 242 -5.07 -16.92 7.50
C ARG A 242 -5.21 -16.19 8.84
N LEU A 243 -5.80 -15.00 8.84
CA LEU A 243 -6.05 -14.24 10.07
C LEU A 243 -7.11 -14.91 10.96
N SER A 244 -8.06 -15.63 10.37
CA SER A 244 -9.08 -16.39 11.11
C SER A 244 -8.53 -17.66 11.76
N ASP A 245 -7.50 -18.27 11.16
CA ASP A 245 -6.87 -19.50 11.68
C ASP A 245 -5.92 -19.22 12.87
N CYS A 246 -5.60 -17.96 13.16
CA CYS A 246 -4.69 -17.58 14.24
C CYS A 246 -5.43 -17.56 15.60
N PRO A 247 -4.94 -18.29 16.62
CA PRO A 247 -5.55 -18.25 17.96
C PRO A 247 -5.43 -16.83 18.55
N ARG A 248 -6.53 -16.35 19.14
CA ARG A 248 -6.63 -15.02 19.78
C ARG A 248 -6.35 -15.09 21.27
#